data_AF-A0A7K8HTU2-F1
#
_entry.id   AF-A0A7K8HTU2-F1
#
_cell.length_a   1.000
_cell.length_b   1.000
_cell.length_c   1.000
_cell.angle_alpha   90.00
_cell.angle_beta   90.00
_cell.angle_gamma   90.00
#
_symmetry.space_group_name_H-M   'P 1'
#
loop_
_entity.id
_entity.type
_entity.pdbx_description
1 polymer ?
#
loop_
_entity_poly.entity_id
_entity_poly.type
_entity_poly.pdbx_seq_one_letter_code
_entity_poly.pdbx_strand_id
1 'polypeptide(L)'
;MAADVHKKKSWEVPNGSLAPGDGQHTERSESPTPGLAQGTEPGAGQEGAMFVHTRSYEDLTSPEDGAAAARSPERRRGEPAEQSSMEQISKDFSELSTQLTGMALDLEEEMRPGKEGKLEPSPQTARRDSVLSGKEEEDMTMDAWRMHRKHVFVLSEAGKPVYSRYGSEEALSSTMGVMMALVSFLEAEKNAIRSIHAADGYKVVFVRRSPLVLVAVARTRQSEQEIAHELLYIYYQILSLLTWTQLNHIFQQKQNYDLRRLLAGSERITDNLLDLMAHDPSFLMGAVRCLPLAASVRDAVSSSLQQAKAKSLVFSILLSGNQLVSLVRKKDQFLHPIDLHLLFNLISSSSSFREGEAWTPICLPKFNSSGFFHAHISYLEQEMDLCLLLVSTDREDFFTVSDCKRRFQERLRRRGVHHALQEALRTPFYSVAQVGIPDLRHFIYKSKSSGLFTSPEIEAPYVQEEEKERLLGLYQYLHSRAHNSSRPLKNIYFTGPRENLLAWVTNAFELYVCYSPLGTKAGAINAVNKLMKWIRKEEDRLFILTPQTY
;
A
#
# COMPACT_ATOMS: atom_id res chain seq x y z
N MET A 1 -7.56 -75.82 40.17
CA MET A 1 -6.83 -75.93 41.44
C MET A 1 -5.49 -76.59 41.17
N ALA A 2 -4.49 -76.23 41.98
CA ALA A 2 -3.15 -76.81 42.08
C ALA A 2 -2.10 -76.35 41.05
N ALA A 3 -0.94 -76.05 41.63
CA ALA A 3 0.26 -75.53 41.04
C ALA A 3 1.19 -76.64 40.54
N ASP A 4 2.09 -76.20 39.66
CA ASP A 4 3.54 -76.40 39.69
C ASP A 4 4.29 -77.55 38.95
N VAL A 5 5.40 -77.10 38.36
CA VAL A 5 6.70 -77.69 37.95
C VAL A 5 6.93 -78.53 36.67
N HIS A 6 7.93 -78.03 35.90
CA HIS A 6 9.03 -78.66 35.09
C HIS A 6 9.06 -78.19 33.61
N LYS A 7 10.18 -77.87 32.91
CA LYS A 7 11.62 -78.21 33.02
C LYS A 7 12.50 -77.32 32.06
N LYS A 8 13.80 -77.28 32.38
CA LYS A 8 15.08 -76.74 31.79
C LYS A 8 15.36 -76.65 30.25
N LYS A 9 16.19 -75.62 29.90
CA LYS A 9 17.43 -75.49 29.04
C LYS A 9 17.40 -75.96 27.56
N SER A 10 18.18 -75.47 26.57
CA SER A 10 19.14 -74.36 26.26
C SER A 10 19.73 -74.61 24.84
N TRP A 11 20.40 -73.60 24.23
CA TRP A 11 21.26 -73.59 23.00
C TRP A 11 20.50 -73.47 21.66
N GLU A 12 20.87 -72.68 20.63
CA GLU A 12 22.14 -72.05 20.22
C GLU A 12 21.85 -70.97 19.13
N VAL A 13 22.74 -69.98 18.93
CA VAL A 13 22.68 -68.90 17.90
C VAL A 13 23.77 -69.15 16.85
N PRO A 14 23.58 -68.74 15.58
CA PRO A 14 24.58 -67.83 15.02
C PRO A 14 24.01 -66.66 14.17
N ASN A 15 24.82 -65.61 14.17
CA ASN A 15 24.70 -64.26 13.61
C ASN A 15 24.21 -64.10 12.16
N GLY A 16 23.49 -63.00 11.93
CA GLY A 16 23.26 -62.38 10.62
C GLY A 16 22.49 -61.06 10.77
N SER A 17 23.23 -59.96 10.89
CA SER A 17 22.80 -58.58 11.19
C SER A 17 21.77 -57.96 10.24
N LEU A 18 20.62 -57.52 10.75
CA LEU A 18 20.10 -56.13 10.78
C LEU A 18 18.58 -56.16 11.12
N ALA A 19 18.20 -55.32 12.10
CA ALA A 19 16.99 -55.41 12.91
C ALA A 19 15.65 -55.18 12.18
N PRO A 20 14.52 -55.65 12.77
CA PRO A 20 13.22 -55.77 12.12
C PRO A 20 12.29 -54.57 12.36
N GLY A 21 11.31 -54.45 11.47
CA GLY A 21 10.21 -53.49 11.56
C GLY A 21 9.08 -53.90 12.51
N ASP A 22 8.22 -52.90 12.71
CA ASP A 22 6.83 -52.89 13.19
C ASP A 22 6.48 -53.29 14.64
N GLY A 23 5.76 -52.38 15.31
CA GLY A 23 4.80 -52.78 16.34
C GLY A 23 4.56 -51.83 17.52
N GLN A 24 3.83 -50.73 17.29
CA GLN A 24 2.82 -50.10 18.17
C GLN A 24 3.23 -49.56 19.57
N HIS A 25 3.09 -48.23 19.76
CA HIS A 25 2.05 -47.69 20.67
C HIS A 25 1.89 -46.16 20.60
N THR A 26 0.61 -45.74 20.55
CA THR A 26 0.03 -44.49 21.09
C THR A 26 0.22 -43.14 20.39
N GLU A 27 -0.80 -42.84 19.56
CA GLU A 27 -1.56 -41.58 19.51
C GLU A 27 -1.03 -40.39 20.34
N ARG A 28 -0.58 -39.35 19.65
CA ARG A 28 -0.71 -37.95 20.11
C ARG A 28 -1.10 -37.03 18.95
N SER A 29 -2.42 -36.90 18.82
CA SER A 29 -3.16 -35.69 18.44
C SER A 29 -2.64 -34.90 17.23
N GLU A 30 -3.05 -35.34 16.05
CA GLU A 30 -3.35 -34.42 14.96
C GLU A 30 -4.36 -33.38 15.47
N SER A 31 -4.00 -32.11 15.41
CA SER A 31 -4.87 -31.00 15.78
C SER A 31 -6.03 -30.87 14.79
N PRO A 32 -7.28 -30.65 15.25
CA PRO A 32 -8.42 -30.49 14.38
C PRO A 32 -8.41 -29.07 13.81
N THR A 33 -7.83 -28.88 12.63
CA THR A 33 -8.14 -27.71 11.81
C THR A 33 -9.43 -28.07 11.06
N PRO A 34 -10.57 -27.41 11.30
CA PRO A 34 -11.69 -27.54 10.37
C PRO A 34 -11.19 -26.90 9.07
N GLY A 35 -11.02 -27.71 8.03
CA GLY A 35 -10.70 -27.21 6.70
C GLY A 35 -11.83 -26.30 6.25
N LEU A 36 -11.58 -24.98 6.24
CA LEU A 36 -12.35 -24.07 5.39
C LEU A 36 -12.08 -24.55 3.96
N ALA A 37 -13.09 -25.13 3.32
CA ALA A 37 -12.99 -25.54 1.93
C ALA A 37 -12.69 -24.31 1.07
N GLN A 38 -11.87 -24.49 0.02
CA GLN A 38 -11.54 -23.44 -0.93
C GLN A 38 -12.84 -22.85 -1.51
N GLY A 39 -13.07 -21.54 -1.36
CA GLY A 39 -14.33 -20.86 -1.71
C GLY A 39 -15.33 -20.65 -0.56
N THR A 40 -14.98 -20.99 0.69
CA THR A 40 -15.80 -20.71 1.90
C THR A 40 -15.24 -19.59 2.78
N GLU A 41 -14.20 -18.92 2.30
CA GLU A 41 -13.43 -17.92 3.04
C GLU A 41 -14.05 -16.52 2.85
N PRO A 42 -14.20 -15.71 3.93
CA PRO A 42 -14.85 -14.41 3.84
C PRO A 42 -14.14 -13.46 2.86
N GLY A 43 -14.91 -12.83 1.98
CA GLY A 43 -14.34 -11.93 0.98
C GLY A 43 -13.66 -12.63 -0.20
N ALA A 44 -13.82 -13.96 -0.33
CA ALA A 44 -13.40 -14.75 -1.48
C ALA A 44 -14.58 -15.01 -2.43
N GLY A 45 -15.25 -13.96 -2.88
CA GLY A 45 -16.22 -14.03 -3.99
C GLY A 45 -15.48 -14.19 -5.31
N GLN A 46 -15.34 -15.42 -5.81
CA GLN A 46 -14.72 -15.68 -7.12
C GLN A 46 -15.74 -15.50 -8.24
N GLU A 47 -15.62 -14.37 -8.95
CA GLU A 47 -15.49 -14.25 -10.41
C GLU A 47 -15.10 -12.78 -10.71
N GLY A 48 -13.82 -12.53 -11.02
CA GLY A 48 -13.31 -11.20 -11.41
C GLY A 48 -12.67 -10.38 -10.28
N ALA A 49 -11.41 -10.66 -9.94
CA ALA A 49 -10.63 -9.85 -8.99
C ALA A 49 -10.70 -8.35 -9.32
N MET A 50 -10.75 -7.47 -8.32
CA MET A 50 -10.73 -6.03 -8.57
C MET A 50 -9.31 -5.50 -8.74
N PHE A 51 -8.39 -6.05 -7.96
CA PHE A 51 -7.00 -5.64 -7.91
C PHE A 51 -6.05 -6.71 -8.41
N VAL A 52 -4.90 -6.26 -8.90
CA VAL A 52 -3.75 -7.13 -9.11
C VAL A 52 -3.23 -7.58 -7.74
N HIS A 53 -3.00 -8.89 -7.58
CA HIS A 53 -2.45 -9.41 -6.33
C HIS A 53 -1.06 -8.81 -6.07
N THR A 54 -0.88 -8.26 -4.87
CA THR A 54 0.44 -7.97 -4.30
C THR A 54 1.15 -9.31 -4.10
N ARG A 55 2.04 -9.67 -5.04
CA ARG A 55 2.93 -10.82 -4.86
C ARG A 55 4.08 -10.44 -3.92
N SER A 56 4.87 -11.46 -3.54
CA SER A 56 5.91 -11.41 -2.51
C SER A 56 6.88 -10.21 -2.65
N TYR A 57 7.57 -9.89 -1.56
CA TYR A 57 8.62 -8.86 -1.51
C TYR A 57 9.65 -8.96 -2.67
N GLU A 58 9.96 -10.17 -3.12
CA GLU A 58 10.92 -10.43 -4.21
C GLU A 58 10.38 -9.94 -5.57
N ASP A 59 9.09 -10.06 -5.83
CA ASP A 59 8.46 -9.57 -7.07
C ASP A 59 8.43 -8.03 -7.14
N LEU A 60 8.45 -7.37 -5.97
CA LEU A 60 8.44 -5.91 -5.84
C LEU A 60 9.84 -5.29 -5.81
N THR A 61 10.89 -6.09 -5.58
CA THR A 61 12.29 -5.62 -5.51
C THR A 61 13.17 -6.16 -6.63
N SER A 62 12.66 -7.10 -7.44
CA SER A 62 13.32 -7.49 -8.68
C SER A 62 13.50 -6.27 -9.59
N PRO A 63 14.66 -6.10 -10.24
CA PRO A 63 14.82 -5.10 -11.28
C PRO A 63 13.71 -5.30 -12.30
N GLU A 64 12.89 -4.27 -12.52
CA GLU A 64 11.91 -4.30 -13.61
C GLU A 64 12.73 -4.17 -14.89
N ASP A 65 13.19 -5.30 -15.45
CA ASP A 65 13.67 -5.30 -16.83
C ASP A 65 12.52 -4.72 -17.67
N GLY A 66 12.76 -3.61 -18.37
CA GLY A 66 11.76 -2.85 -19.12
C GLY A 66 10.97 -3.64 -20.18
N ALA A 67 11.17 -4.96 -20.28
CA ALA A 67 10.38 -5.90 -21.05
C ALA A 67 9.12 -6.42 -20.32
N ALA A 68 9.03 -6.31 -18.98
CA ALA A 68 7.89 -6.84 -18.22
C ALA A 68 6.60 -6.00 -18.37
N ALA A 69 6.70 -4.74 -18.81
CA ALA A 69 5.56 -3.88 -19.16
C ALA A 69 4.70 -4.42 -20.33
N ALA A 70 5.14 -5.49 -21.01
CA ALA A 70 4.42 -6.11 -22.12
C ALA A 70 3.58 -7.35 -21.76
N ARG A 71 3.64 -7.87 -20.51
CA ARG A 71 2.89 -9.08 -20.13
C ARG A 71 1.63 -8.75 -19.33
N SER A 72 0.64 -8.20 -20.02
CA SER A 72 -0.78 -8.32 -19.63
C SER A 72 -1.18 -9.81 -19.57
N PRO A 73 -2.17 -10.20 -18.75
CA PRO A 73 -2.79 -11.52 -18.90
C PRO A 73 -3.36 -11.62 -20.32
N GLU A 74 -3.07 -12.74 -20.99
CA GLU A 74 -3.39 -13.09 -22.39
C GLU A 74 -4.20 -12.05 -23.18
N ARG A 75 -3.47 -11.20 -23.92
CA ARG A 75 -4.05 -10.27 -24.90
C ARG A 75 -4.89 -11.04 -25.92
N ARG A 76 -6.21 -10.80 -25.93
CA ARG A 76 -6.98 -10.92 -27.18
C ARG A 76 -6.41 -9.91 -28.17
N ARG A 77 -5.82 -10.41 -29.26
CA ARG A 77 -5.34 -9.60 -30.40
C ARG A 77 -6.42 -8.59 -30.80
N GLY A 78 -6.14 -7.29 -30.74
CA GLY A 78 -7.09 -6.29 -31.25
C GLY A 78 -6.76 -4.82 -31.12
N GLU A 79 -6.08 -4.34 -30.07
CA GLU A 79 -5.89 -2.88 -29.88
C GLU A 79 -4.47 -2.55 -29.39
N PRO A 80 -3.70 -1.69 -30.08
CA PRO A 80 -2.42 -1.19 -29.58
C PRO A 80 -2.68 -0.19 -28.44
N ALA A 81 -1.92 -0.29 -27.35
CA ALA A 81 -1.82 0.81 -26.38
C ALA A 81 -1.15 1.99 -27.09
N GLU A 82 -1.84 3.12 -27.21
CA GLU A 82 -1.28 4.34 -27.78
C GLU A 82 -0.09 4.78 -26.92
N GLN A 83 1.12 4.69 -27.48
CA GLN A 83 2.30 5.31 -26.89
C GLN A 83 2.15 6.81 -27.08
N SER A 84 1.87 7.53 -26.00
CA SER A 84 1.83 9.00 -26.00
C SER A 84 3.21 9.56 -26.37
N SER A 85 3.25 10.60 -27.21
CA SER A 85 4.51 11.23 -27.62
C SER A 85 5.16 11.96 -26.43
N MET A 86 6.49 12.11 -26.46
CA MET A 86 7.21 12.82 -25.38
C MET A 86 6.70 14.26 -25.20
N GLU A 87 6.37 14.95 -26.30
CA GLU A 87 5.79 16.29 -26.29
C GLU A 87 4.47 16.33 -25.49
N GLN A 88 3.63 15.33 -25.68
CA GLN A 88 2.35 15.22 -24.99
C GLN A 88 2.54 14.96 -23.50
N ILE A 89 3.45 14.04 -23.13
CA ILE A 89 3.75 13.74 -21.73
C ILE A 89 4.36 14.99 -21.03
N SER A 90 5.20 15.77 -21.73
CA SER A 90 5.74 17.05 -21.22
C SER A 90 4.62 18.06 -20.92
N LYS A 91 3.67 18.22 -21.84
CA LYS A 91 2.52 19.12 -21.65
C LYS A 91 1.66 18.68 -20.46
N ASP A 92 1.36 17.40 -20.35
CA ASP A 92 0.57 16.86 -19.24
C ASP A 92 1.28 17.08 -17.89
N PHE A 93 2.60 16.90 -17.83
CA PHE A 93 3.38 17.24 -16.63
C PHE A 93 3.29 18.73 -16.26
N SER A 94 3.37 19.62 -17.24
CA SER A 94 3.25 21.08 -17.00
C SER A 94 1.88 21.45 -16.41
N GLU A 95 0.81 20.82 -16.90
CA GLU A 95 -0.54 20.97 -16.36
C GLU A 95 -0.63 20.47 -14.91
N LEU A 96 -0.08 19.29 -14.62
CA LEU A 96 -0.03 18.74 -13.26
C LEU A 96 0.75 19.67 -12.30
N SER A 97 1.93 20.13 -12.72
CA SER A 97 2.75 21.07 -11.95
C SER A 97 1.97 22.34 -11.63
N THR A 98 1.26 22.89 -12.61
CA THR A 98 0.45 24.11 -12.43
C THR A 98 -0.64 23.89 -11.39
N GLN A 99 -1.30 22.73 -11.38
CA GLN A 99 -2.36 22.44 -10.41
C GLN A 99 -1.83 22.19 -9.00
N LEU A 100 -0.65 21.59 -8.87
CA LEU A 100 -0.06 21.28 -7.58
C LEU A 100 0.63 22.49 -6.93
N THR A 101 1.26 23.34 -7.75
CA THR A 101 2.19 24.40 -7.27
C THR A 101 1.75 25.80 -7.66
N GLY A 102 0.81 25.94 -8.59
CA GLY A 102 0.45 27.22 -9.21
C GLY A 102 1.43 27.66 -10.32
N MET A 103 2.50 26.91 -10.58
CA MET A 103 3.53 27.23 -11.57
C MET A 103 3.66 26.12 -12.62
N ALA A 104 3.58 26.51 -13.88
CA ALA A 104 3.84 25.62 -15.01
C ALA A 104 5.33 25.36 -15.13
N LEU A 105 5.73 24.09 -15.13
CA LEU A 105 7.10 23.65 -15.39
C LEU A 105 7.14 22.98 -16.75
N ASP A 106 7.86 23.57 -17.70
CA ASP A 106 8.08 22.99 -19.01
C ASP A 106 9.35 22.13 -18.97
N LEU A 107 9.16 20.82 -19.13
CA LEU A 107 10.25 19.85 -19.11
C LEU A 107 11.26 20.12 -20.23
N GLU A 108 10.81 20.49 -21.43
CA GLU A 108 11.70 20.73 -22.57
C GLU A 108 12.55 21.98 -22.35
N GLU A 109 11.99 23.04 -21.76
CA GLU A 109 12.75 24.23 -21.40
C GLU A 109 13.82 23.97 -20.33
N GLU A 110 13.48 23.19 -19.29
CA GLU A 110 14.44 22.78 -18.25
C GLU A 110 15.59 21.93 -18.82
N MET A 111 15.31 21.19 -19.90
CA MET A 111 16.29 20.34 -20.57
C MET A 111 17.18 21.11 -21.57
N ARG A 112 16.92 22.37 -21.91
CA ARG A 112 17.80 23.16 -22.80
C ARG A 112 19.19 23.42 -22.16
N PRO A 113 20.29 23.33 -22.93
CA PRO A 113 21.63 23.66 -22.42
C PRO A 113 21.78 25.18 -22.22
N GLY A 114 22.10 25.65 -21.00
CA GLY A 114 22.42 27.05 -20.71
C GLY A 114 21.71 27.72 -19.51
N LYS A 115 20.69 27.09 -18.90
CA LYS A 115 20.00 27.62 -17.69
C LYS A 115 20.73 27.36 -16.35
N GLU A 116 21.91 26.74 -16.36
CA GLU A 116 22.63 26.39 -15.12
C GLU A 116 23.23 27.60 -14.36
N GLY A 117 23.15 28.82 -14.89
CA GLY A 117 23.83 29.99 -14.30
C GLY A 117 23.08 31.32 -14.21
N LYS A 118 21.80 31.42 -14.58
CA LYS A 118 21.05 32.69 -14.48
C LYS A 118 19.56 32.47 -14.16
N LEU A 119 19.27 32.33 -12.88
CA LEU A 119 17.99 32.73 -12.28
C LEU A 119 18.35 33.19 -10.86
N GLU A 120 18.41 34.51 -10.67
CA GLU A 120 18.40 35.06 -9.32
C GLU A 120 17.09 34.63 -8.63
N PRO A 121 17.10 34.37 -7.31
CA PRO A 121 15.88 34.05 -6.60
C PRO A 121 14.93 35.25 -6.68
N SER A 122 13.87 35.14 -7.48
CA SER A 122 12.78 36.12 -7.46
C SER A 122 12.18 36.18 -6.05
N PRO A 123 11.72 37.35 -5.57
CA PRO A 123 11.34 37.52 -4.18
C PRO A 123 10.25 36.52 -3.79
N GLN A 124 10.57 35.65 -2.83
CA GLN A 124 9.62 34.80 -2.14
C GLN A 124 8.57 35.68 -1.46
N THR A 125 7.31 35.59 -1.87
CA THR A 125 6.11 36.07 -1.16
C THR A 125 4.91 35.73 -2.04
N ALA A 126 3.80 35.13 -1.62
CA ALA A 126 3.32 34.75 -0.30
C ALA A 126 2.26 33.65 -0.52
N ARG A 127 2.42 32.55 0.22
CA ARG A 127 1.50 31.41 0.49
C ARG A 127 2.34 30.12 0.61
N ARG A 128 3.37 30.16 1.46
CA ARG A 128 4.00 28.94 1.98
C ARG A 128 3.15 28.54 3.18
N ASP A 129 2.25 27.58 2.99
CA ASP A 129 1.48 27.01 4.09
C ASP A 129 2.42 26.41 5.14
N SER A 130 2.07 26.65 6.40
CA SER A 130 2.84 26.55 7.65
C SER A 130 3.67 25.27 7.93
N VAL A 131 3.62 24.24 7.07
CA VAL A 131 4.34 22.97 7.28
C VAL A 131 5.78 23.02 6.72
N LEU A 132 6.04 23.85 5.70
CA LEU A 132 7.39 23.97 5.10
C LEU A 132 8.40 24.69 6.01
N SER A 133 7.93 25.47 6.99
CA SER A 133 8.78 26.27 7.87
C SER A 133 9.65 25.43 8.82
N GLY A 134 9.18 24.26 9.26
CA GLY A 134 9.92 23.44 10.24
C GLY A 134 11.02 22.57 9.62
N LYS A 135 10.88 22.19 8.34
CA LYS A 135 11.84 21.31 7.65
C LYS A 135 13.16 22.00 7.32
N GLU A 136 13.11 23.30 7.03
CA GLU A 136 14.29 24.14 6.73
C GLU A 136 15.09 24.51 8.00
N GLU A 137 14.51 24.37 9.20
CA GLU A 137 15.16 24.74 10.48
C GLU A 137 15.96 23.60 11.13
N GLU A 138 15.67 22.33 10.80
CA GLU A 138 16.36 21.18 11.39
C GLU A 138 17.64 20.79 10.61
N ASP A 139 18.77 20.70 11.31
CA ASP A 139 20.06 20.24 10.77
C ASP A 139 20.52 18.93 11.43
N MET A 140 21.34 18.15 10.73
CA MET A 140 21.95 16.90 11.20
C MET A 140 22.76 17.06 12.50
N THR A 141 23.28 18.26 12.76
CA THR A 141 24.00 18.57 14.01
C THR A 141 23.07 18.66 15.22
N MET A 142 21.75 18.82 15.00
CA MET A 142 20.76 18.94 16.06
C MET A 142 20.34 17.57 16.58
N ASP A 143 20.19 17.48 17.90
CA ASP A 143 19.69 16.26 18.54
C ASP A 143 18.25 15.94 18.12
N ALA A 144 17.41 16.96 17.92
CA ALA A 144 16.03 16.79 17.47
C ALA A 144 15.95 16.02 16.15
N TRP A 145 16.79 16.39 15.17
CA TRP A 145 16.86 15.70 13.88
C TRP A 145 17.27 14.23 14.08
N ARG A 146 18.30 13.96 14.89
CA ARG A 146 18.80 12.59 15.15
C ARG A 146 17.82 11.70 15.93
N MET A 147 16.90 12.31 16.68
CA MET A 147 15.88 11.60 17.46
C MET A 147 14.70 11.13 16.61
N HIS A 148 14.57 11.58 15.35
CA HIS A 148 13.57 11.03 14.44
C HIS A 148 13.75 9.52 14.30
N ARG A 149 12.66 8.77 14.44
CA ARG A 149 12.70 7.31 14.42
C ARG A 149 13.01 6.74 13.04
N LYS A 150 12.80 7.50 11.97
CA LYS A 150 13.00 7.07 10.58
C LYS A 150 13.29 8.27 9.69
N HIS A 151 14.48 8.31 9.11
CA HIS A 151 14.81 9.22 8.02
C HIS A 151 14.64 8.51 6.69
N VAL A 152 14.24 9.28 5.67
CA VAL A 152 14.19 8.81 4.29
C VAL A 152 14.88 9.81 3.38
N PHE A 153 15.68 9.27 2.45
CA PHE A 153 16.47 10.01 1.48
C PHE A 153 16.24 9.42 0.09
N VAL A 154 16.14 10.29 -0.90
CA VAL A 154 16.14 9.93 -2.32
C VAL A 154 17.26 10.72 -2.98
N LEU A 155 18.05 10.04 -3.80
CA LEU A 155 19.16 10.62 -4.52
C LEU A 155 19.30 9.97 -5.90
N SER A 156 19.86 10.71 -6.86
CA SER A 156 20.15 10.16 -8.18
C SER A 156 21.38 9.26 -8.16
N GLU A 157 21.57 8.46 -9.20
CA GLU A 157 22.80 7.66 -9.38
C GLU A 157 24.08 8.53 -9.50
N ALA A 158 23.94 9.83 -9.80
CA ALA A 158 25.04 10.79 -9.73
C ALA A 158 25.32 11.32 -8.30
N GLY A 159 24.56 10.86 -7.30
CA GLY A 159 24.65 11.31 -5.91
C GLY A 159 24.03 12.67 -5.62
N LYS A 160 23.23 13.21 -6.54
CA LYS A 160 22.50 14.45 -6.29
C LYS A 160 21.28 14.20 -5.40
N PRO A 161 21.09 14.98 -4.33
CA PRO A 161 19.87 14.93 -3.53
C PRO A 161 18.61 15.16 -4.37
N VAL A 162 17.56 14.38 -4.12
CA VAL A 162 16.24 14.52 -4.74
C VAL A 162 15.16 14.81 -3.71
N TYR A 163 15.23 14.15 -2.54
CA TYR A 163 14.29 14.38 -1.46
C TYR A 163 14.91 13.92 -0.13
N SER A 164 14.59 14.63 0.94
CA SER A 164 14.82 14.21 2.32
C SER A 164 13.55 14.42 3.14
N ARG A 165 13.23 13.53 4.09
CA ARG A 165 12.06 13.70 4.95
C ARG A 165 12.25 14.85 5.97
N TYR A 166 13.43 14.94 6.56
CA TYR A 166 13.78 15.93 7.58
C TYR A 166 15.09 16.62 7.21
N GLY A 167 15.16 17.94 7.42
CA GLY A 167 16.27 18.79 7.00
C GLY A 167 16.22 19.16 5.51
N SER A 168 17.13 20.02 5.09
CA SER A 168 17.27 20.43 3.69
C SER A 168 18.17 19.50 2.89
N GLU A 169 17.81 19.27 1.63
CA GLU A 169 18.55 18.44 0.70
C GLU A 169 19.98 18.98 0.47
N GLU A 170 20.16 20.31 0.46
CA GLU A 170 21.48 20.95 0.34
C GLU A 170 22.40 20.61 1.52
N ALA A 171 21.91 20.74 2.75
CA ALA A 171 22.70 20.48 3.95
C ALA A 171 23.11 19.00 4.04
N LEU A 172 22.24 18.11 3.57
CA LEU A 172 22.42 16.66 3.63
C LEU A 172 23.17 16.07 2.44
N SER A 173 23.59 16.90 1.48
CA SER A 173 24.28 16.49 0.25
C SER A 173 25.54 15.64 0.52
N SER A 174 26.36 16.02 1.51
CA SER A 174 27.56 15.27 1.89
C SER A 174 27.22 13.84 2.37
N THR A 175 26.15 13.70 3.14
CA THR A 175 25.70 12.41 3.67
C THR A 175 25.13 11.52 2.58
N MET A 176 24.33 12.10 1.68
CA MET A 176 23.83 11.39 0.50
C MET A 176 24.98 10.95 -0.42
N GLY A 177 26.02 11.77 -0.56
CA GLY A 177 27.25 11.39 -1.27
C GLY A 177 27.94 10.16 -0.67
N VAL A 178 28.01 10.06 0.66
CA VAL A 178 28.53 8.86 1.34
C VAL A 178 27.64 7.64 1.09
N MET A 179 26.31 7.80 1.13
CA MET A 179 25.36 6.72 0.82
C MET A 179 25.56 6.19 -0.60
N MET A 180 25.74 7.08 -1.60
CA MET A 180 26.07 6.63 -2.96
C MET A 180 27.42 5.95 -3.04
N ALA A 181 28.45 6.46 -2.36
CA ALA A 181 29.77 5.83 -2.39
C ALA A 181 29.71 4.38 -1.90
N LEU A 182 28.91 4.09 -0.86
CA LEU A 182 28.67 2.72 -0.39
C LEU A 182 27.98 1.85 -1.45
N VAL A 183 26.97 2.40 -2.12
CA VAL A 183 26.25 1.69 -3.21
C VAL A 183 27.19 1.38 -4.37
N SER A 184 27.93 2.38 -4.86
CA SER A 184 28.84 2.25 -6.00
C SER A 184 30.04 1.33 -5.70
N PHE A 185 30.54 1.34 -4.46
CA PHE A 185 31.63 0.45 -4.05
C PHE A 185 31.26 -1.03 -4.20
N LEU A 186 30.09 -1.43 -3.72
CA LEU A 186 29.62 -2.82 -3.81
C LEU A 186 29.18 -3.20 -5.23
N GLU A 187 28.66 -2.23 -6.00
CA GLU A 187 28.31 -2.44 -7.41
C GLU A 187 29.53 -2.79 -8.27
N ALA A 188 30.70 -2.20 -7.99
CA ALA A 188 31.94 -2.54 -8.66
C ALA A 188 32.30 -4.04 -8.51
N GLU A 189 31.85 -4.68 -7.42
CA GLU A 189 32.01 -6.11 -7.16
C GLU A 189 30.84 -6.97 -7.68
N LYS A 190 29.96 -6.41 -8.52
CA LYS A 190 28.72 -7.04 -9.02
C LYS A 190 27.79 -7.48 -7.87
N ASN A 191 27.83 -6.74 -6.76
CA ASN A 191 26.96 -6.95 -5.61
C ASN A 191 26.05 -5.73 -5.43
N ALA A 192 24.95 -5.88 -4.68
CA ALA A 192 24.04 -4.80 -4.37
C ALA A 192 23.79 -4.74 -2.87
N ILE A 193 24.07 -3.58 -2.28
CA ILE A 193 23.72 -3.32 -0.89
C ILE A 193 22.20 -3.36 -0.72
N ARG A 194 21.73 -4.12 0.27
CA ARG A 194 20.32 -4.19 0.65
C ARG A 194 20.07 -3.49 1.97
N SER A 195 20.88 -3.83 2.97
CA SER A 195 20.77 -3.22 4.29
C SER A 195 22.07 -3.29 5.08
N ILE A 196 22.19 -2.39 6.07
CA ILE A 196 23.22 -2.36 7.11
C ILE A 196 22.51 -2.39 8.46
N HIS A 197 22.99 -3.23 9.37
CA HIS A 197 22.45 -3.36 10.72
C HIS A 197 23.48 -2.88 11.74
N ALA A 198 23.11 -1.88 12.54
CA ALA A 198 23.92 -1.40 13.66
C ALA A 198 23.51 -2.09 14.97
N ALA A 199 24.46 -2.20 15.91
CA ALA A 199 24.28 -2.93 17.17
C ALA A 199 23.23 -2.31 18.11
N ASP A 200 22.96 -1.01 17.97
CA ASP A 200 22.00 -0.21 18.75
C ASP A 200 20.57 -0.22 18.18
N GLY A 201 20.32 -1.06 17.16
CA GLY A 201 19.00 -1.33 16.58
C GLY A 201 18.65 -0.46 15.37
N TYR A 202 19.57 0.38 14.89
CA TYR A 202 19.37 1.07 13.62
C TYR A 202 19.53 0.11 12.43
N LYS A 203 18.67 0.31 11.43
CA LYS A 203 18.75 -0.33 10.13
C LYS A 203 18.87 0.76 9.06
N VAL A 204 19.86 0.62 8.20
CA VAL A 204 19.94 1.39 6.96
C VAL A 204 19.50 0.47 5.84
N VAL A 205 18.45 0.82 5.10
CA VAL A 205 17.89 0.00 4.01
C VAL A 205 18.02 0.76 2.71
N PHE A 206 18.49 0.08 1.67
CA PHE A 206 18.74 0.62 0.35
C PHE A 206 17.83 -0.05 -0.67
N VAL A 207 17.16 0.76 -1.50
CA VAL A 207 16.39 0.30 -2.65
C VAL A 207 16.88 1.05 -3.88
N ARG A 208 17.33 0.30 -4.88
CA ARG A 208 17.81 0.85 -6.15
C ARG A 208 16.74 0.70 -7.22
N ARG A 209 16.35 1.82 -7.83
CA ARG A 209 15.41 1.90 -8.95
C ARG A 209 15.93 2.95 -9.92
N SER A 210 16.85 2.53 -10.79
CA SER A 210 17.52 3.41 -11.75
C SER A 210 16.51 4.33 -12.45
N PRO A 211 16.79 5.65 -12.54
CA PRO A 211 18.05 6.34 -12.19
C PRO A 211 18.15 6.82 -10.73
N LEU A 212 17.32 6.28 -9.82
CA LEU A 212 17.22 6.69 -8.42
C LEU A 212 17.73 5.62 -7.44
N VAL A 213 18.30 6.09 -6.35
CA VAL A 213 18.60 5.33 -5.15
C VAL A 213 17.75 5.89 -4.02
N LEU A 214 17.16 5.00 -3.23
CA LEU A 214 16.32 5.34 -2.09
C LEU A 214 16.92 4.70 -0.84
N VAL A 215 17.02 5.47 0.23
CA VAL A 215 17.66 5.04 1.47
C VAL A 215 16.78 5.42 2.66
N ALA A 216 16.55 4.47 3.55
CA ALA A 216 15.92 4.72 4.84
C ALA A 216 16.89 4.41 5.97
N VAL A 217 16.95 5.28 6.98
CA VAL A 217 17.66 5.04 8.25
C VAL A 217 16.61 4.96 9.33
N ALA A 218 16.34 3.77 9.85
CA ALA A 218 15.20 3.52 10.73
C ALA A 218 15.61 2.84 12.04
N ARG A 219 15.07 3.37 13.15
CA ARG A 219 15.06 2.77 14.48
C ARG A 219 13.63 2.39 14.86
N THR A 220 13.01 1.57 14.02
CA THR A 220 11.62 1.11 14.19
C THR A 220 11.55 -0.42 14.32
N ARG A 221 10.36 -0.95 14.63
CA ARG A 221 10.10 -2.41 14.70
C ARG A 221 9.92 -3.07 13.33
N GLN A 222 9.88 -2.28 12.27
CA GLN A 222 9.66 -2.75 10.91
C GLN A 222 10.81 -3.66 10.44
N SER A 223 10.52 -4.71 9.72
CA SER A 223 11.52 -5.51 9.03
C SER A 223 12.20 -4.71 7.90
N GLU A 224 13.36 -5.19 7.44
CA GLU A 224 14.01 -4.67 6.25
C GLU A 224 13.05 -4.63 5.04
N GLN A 225 12.25 -5.69 4.88
CA GLN A 225 11.31 -5.83 3.77
C GLN A 225 10.20 -4.78 3.82
N GLU A 226 9.66 -4.49 5.00
CA GLU A 226 8.64 -3.45 5.20
C GLU A 226 9.21 -2.07 4.90
N ILE A 227 10.43 -1.77 5.37
CA ILE A 227 11.10 -0.49 5.10
C ILE A 227 11.38 -0.33 3.59
N ALA A 228 11.90 -1.37 2.94
CA ALA A 228 12.13 -1.37 1.50
C ALA A 228 10.81 -1.21 0.71
N HIS A 229 9.69 -1.76 1.20
CA HIS A 229 8.38 -1.53 0.61
C HIS A 229 7.93 -0.07 0.71
N GLU A 230 8.15 0.60 1.84
CA GLU A 230 7.89 2.04 1.98
C GLU A 230 8.77 2.88 1.03
N LEU A 231 10.04 2.51 0.87
CA LEU A 231 10.91 3.16 -0.12
C LEU A 231 10.34 3.01 -1.53
N LEU A 232 9.82 1.83 -1.91
CA LEU A 232 9.15 1.65 -3.19
C LEU A 232 7.91 2.53 -3.36
N TYR A 233 7.12 2.76 -2.31
CA TYR A 233 6.01 3.72 -2.37
C TYR A 233 6.49 5.12 -2.73
N ILE A 234 7.62 5.56 -2.20
CA ILE A 234 8.21 6.87 -2.51
C ILE A 234 8.68 6.92 -3.96
N TYR A 235 9.32 5.86 -4.46
CA TYR A 235 9.66 5.74 -5.87
C TYR A 235 8.41 5.86 -6.76
N TYR A 236 7.34 5.13 -6.43
CA TYR A 236 6.09 5.20 -7.18
C TYR A 236 5.37 6.55 -7.02
N GLN A 237 5.51 7.23 -5.89
CA GLN A 237 5.04 8.60 -5.71
C GLN A 237 5.73 9.55 -6.68
N ILE A 238 7.05 9.45 -6.86
CA ILE A 238 7.78 10.24 -7.86
C ILE A 238 7.29 9.89 -9.28
N LEU A 239 7.09 8.61 -9.59
CA LEU A 239 6.58 8.20 -10.90
C LEU A 239 5.13 8.66 -11.15
N SER A 240 4.30 8.79 -10.13
CA SER A 240 2.94 9.32 -10.29
C SER A 240 2.92 10.79 -10.74
N LEU A 241 4.01 11.52 -10.49
CA LEU A 241 4.21 12.92 -10.87
C LEU A 241 4.94 13.08 -12.21
N LEU A 242 5.94 12.25 -12.50
CA LEU A 242 6.82 12.41 -13.68
C LEU A 242 6.72 11.28 -14.72
N THR A 243 6.00 10.19 -14.47
CA THR A 243 6.10 8.94 -15.27
C THR A 243 7.52 8.34 -15.31
N TRP A 244 7.59 7.05 -15.65
CA TRP A 244 8.85 6.37 -15.90
C TRP A 244 9.52 6.88 -17.18
N THR A 245 8.73 7.21 -18.21
CA THR A 245 9.23 7.67 -19.51
C THR A 245 9.97 9.00 -19.38
N GLN A 246 9.40 10.00 -18.71
CA GLN A 246 10.10 11.28 -18.53
C GLN A 246 11.30 11.12 -17.62
N LEU A 247 11.17 10.38 -16.51
CA LEU A 247 12.29 10.15 -15.59
C LEU A 247 13.51 9.58 -16.32
N ASN A 248 13.33 8.53 -17.13
CA ASN A 248 14.44 7.95 -17.88
C ASN A 248 14.95 8.87 -18.99
N HIS A 249 14.05 9.54 -19.72
CA HIS A 249 14.44 10.47 -20.76
C HIS A 249 15.32 11.61 -20.21
N ILE A 250 14.98 12.15 -19.03
CA ILE A 250 15.76 13.19 -18.35
C ILE A 250 17.19 12.70 -18.10
N PHE A 251 17.34 11.55 -17.45
CA PHE A 251 18.66 11.04 -17.05
C PHE A 251 19.46 10.43 -18.21
N GLN A 252 18.80 10.00 -19.31
CA GLN A 252 19.47 9.63 -20.56
C GLN A 252 20.10 10.84 -21.25
N GLN A 253 19.42 11.99 -21.27
CA GLN A 253 19.96 13.21 -21.88
C GLN A 253 20.94 13.94 -20.96
N LYS A 254 20.65 14.01 -19.66
CA LYS A 254 21.43 14.72 -18.64
C LYS A 254 21.53 13.88 -17.36
N GLN A 255 22.56 13.03 -17.27
CA GLN A 255 22.80 12.18 -16.10
C GLN A 255 22.94 12.96 -14.78
N ASN A 256 23.47 14.19 -14.86
CA ASN A 256 23.66 15.07 -13.71
C ASN A 256 22.52 16.08 -13.51
N TYR A 257 21.31 15.83 -14.04
CA TYR A 257 20.18 16.74 -13.82
C TYR A 257 19.76 16.81 -12.34
N ASP A 258 19.33 17.98 -11.88
CA ASP A 258 18.82 18.19 -10.53
C ASP A 258 17.29 18.01 -10.51
N LEU A 259 16.83 16.81 -10.15
CA LEU A 259 15.42 16.43 -10.21
C LEU A 259 14.52 17.25 -9.27
N ARG A 260 15.10 17.89 -8.24
CA ARG A 260 14.36 18.74 -7.29
C ARG A 260 13.62 19.86 -8.00
N ARG A 261 14.17 20.35 -9.11
CA ARG A 261 13.56 21.40 -9.93
C ARG A 261 12.17 21.01 -10.46
N LEU A 262 11.99 19.74 -10.83
CA LEU A 262 10.72 19.23 -11.36
C LEU A 262 9.76 18.77 -10.26
N LEU A 263 10.29 18.40 -9.10
CA LEU A 263 9.50 17.95 -7.96
C LEU A 263 9.18 19.08 -6.97
N ALA A 264 9.68 20.28 -7.20
CA ALA A 264 9.46 21.43 -6.34
C ALA A 264 7.96 21.67 -6.12
N GLY A 265 7.55 21.82 -4.86
CA GLY A 265 6.15 22.03 -4.47
C GLY A 265 5.31 20.76 -4.35
N SER A 266 5.87 19.58 -4.67
CA SER A 266 5.23 18.28 -4.47
C SER A 266 5.67 17.54 -3.19
N GLU A 267 6.55 18.17 -2.39
CA GLU A 267 7.13 17.57 -1.17
C GLU A 267 6.04 17.19 -0.17
N ARG A 268 5.02 18.05 -0.01
CA ARG A 268 3.85 17.80 0.85
C ARG A 268 3.13 16.50 0.56
N ILE A 269 3.11 16.07 -0.71
CA ILE A 269 2.43 14.84 -1.14
C ILE A 269 3.25 13.62 -0.68
N THR A 270 4.57 13.67 -0.86
CA THR A 270 5.48 12.61 -0.39
C THR A 270 5.52 12.58 1.14
N ASP A 271 5.46 13.75 1.77
CA ASP A 271 5.41 13.89 3.21
C ASP A 271 4.16 13.28 3.81
N ASN A 272 2.99 13.60 3.27
CA ASN A 272 1.72 13.01 3.69
C ASN A 272 1.70 11.49 3.46
N LEU A 273 2.32 11.00 2.37
CA LEU A 273 2.43 9.55 2.13
C LEU A 273 3.21 8.84 3.23
N LEU A 274 4.32 9.43 3.68
CA LEU A 274 5.12 8.89 4.79
C LEU A 274 4.36 8.89 6.11
N ASP A 275 3.58 9.94 6.38
CA ASP A 275 2.70 10.01 7.55
C ASP A 275 1.60 8.94 7.48
N LEU A 276 0.98 8.76 6.33
CA LEU A 276 -0.02 7.70 6.10
C LEU A 276 0.60 6.30 6.30
N MET A 277 1.79 6.03 5.78
CA MET A 277 2.49 4.74 5.97
C MET A 277 2.85 4.48 7.44
N ALA A 278 3.06 5.53 8.24
CA ALA A 278 3.37 5.41 9.66
C ALA A 278 2.15 5.07 10.53
N HIS A 279 0.92 5.37 10.08
CA HIS A 279 -0.29 5.24 10.91
C HIS A 279 -1.39 4.33 10.32
N ASP A 280 -1.49 4.19 8.99
CA ASP A 280 -2.53 3.37 8.36
C ASP A 280 -2.03 1.95 8.04
N PRO A 281 -2.70 0.89 8.54
CA PRO A 281 -2.36 -0.49 8.20
C PRO A 281 -2.54 -0.85 6.71
N SER A 282 -3.21 -0.03 5.89
CA SER A 282 -3.41 -0.30 4.45
C SER A 282 -2.09 -0.55 3.70
N PHE A 283 -1.05 0.22 4.03
CA PHE A 283 0.28 0.11 3.44
C PHE A 283 1.00 -1.16 3.89
N LEU A 284 0.94 -1.49 5.19
CA LEU A 284 1.50 -2.72 5.74
C LEU A 284 0.84 -3.95 5.11
N MET A 285 -0.48 -3.89 4.92
CA MET A 285 -1.26 -4.99 4.33
C MET A 285 -1.13 -5.07 2.81
N GLY A 286 -0.66 -4.02 2.13
CA GLY A 286 -0.69 -3.93 0.68
C GLY A 286 -2.11 -4.15 0.12
N ALA A 287 -3.11 -3.59 0.80
CA ALA A 287 -4.53 -3.80 0.54
C ALA A 287 -5.32 -2.54 0.88
N VAL A 288 -6.49 -2.37 0.26
CA VAL A 288 -7.32 -1.16 0.42
C VAL A 288 -8.44 -1.38 1.43
N ARG A 289 -8.69 -0.39 2.29
CA ARG A 289 -9.80 -0.46 3.26
C ARG A 289 -11.11 -0.17 2.54
N CYS A 290 -12.11 -1.01 2.78
CA CYS A 290 -13.45 -0.76 2.27
C CYS A 290 -14.32 -0.06 3.34
N LEU A 291 -15.15 0.90 2.92
CA LEU A 291 -16.17 1.48 3.79
C LEU A 291 -17.24 0.41 4.10
N PRO A 292 -17.53 0.09 5.37
CA PRO A 292 -18.63 -0.80 5.73
C PRO A 292 -19.96 -0.21 5.25
N LEU A 293 -20.65 -0.91 4.36
CA LEU A 293 -21.85 -0.41 3.71
C LEU A 293 -22.81 -1.55 3.39
N ALA A 294 -24.10 -1.39 3.66
CA ALA A 294 -25.09 -2.42 3.32
C ALA A 294 -25.04 -2.78 1.83
N ALA A 295 -25.14 -4.07 1.52
CA ALA A 295 -25.02 -4.61 0.16
C ALA A 295 -25.92 -3.89 -0.85
N SER A 296 -27.19 -3.69 -0.49
CA SER A 296 -28.17 -3.00 -1.35
C SER A 296 -27.79 -1.56 -1.68
N VAL A 297 -27.17 -0.84 -0.74
CA VAL A 297 -26.69 0.53 -0.96
C VAL A 297 -25.46 0.50 -1.87
N ARG A 298 -24.50 -0.40 -1.61
CA ARG A 298 -23.31 -0.58 -2.43
C ARG A 298 -23.64 -0.98 -3.87
N ASP A 299 -24.59 -1.88 -4.07
CA ASP A 299 -25.05 -2.33 -5.39
C ASP A 299 -25.71 -1.19 -6.17
N ALA A 300 -26.54 -0.40 -5.50
CA ALA A 300 -27.19 0.76 -6.11
C ALA A 300 -26.18 1.86 -6.49
N VAL A 301 -25.16 2.11 -5.66
CA VAL A 301 -24.05 3.01 -5.96
C VAL A 301 -23.25 2.49 -7.16
N SER A 302 -22.82 1.23 -7.11
CA SER A 302 -22.02 0.59 -8.16
C SER A 302 -22.76 0.58 -9.50
N SER A 303 -24.05 0.22 -9.49
CA SER A 303 -24.92 0.24 -10.69
C SER A 303 -25.11 1.66 -11.24
N SER A 304 -25.14 2.67 -10.37
CA SER A 304 -25.29 4.06 -10.80
C SER A 304 -24.01 4.57 -11.47
N LEU A 305 -22.84 4.21 -10.94
CA LEU A 305 -21.54 4.48 -11.57
C LEU A 305 -21.39 3.76 -12.92
N GLN A 306 -21.72 2.47 -12.97
CA GLN A 306 -21.64 1.67 -14.20
C GLN A 306 -22.47 2.24 -15.36
N GLN A 307 -23.64 2.80 -15.05
CA GLN A 307 -24.52 3.42 -16.04
C GLN A 307 -24.08 4.83 -16.44
N ALA A 308 -23.31 5.51 -15.60
CA ALA A 308 -22.75 6.84 -15.85
C ALA A 308 -21.38 6.72 -16.54
N LYS A 309 -21.34 6.05 -17.70
CA LYS A 309 -20.09 5.78 -18.44
C LYS A 309 -19.89 6.69 -19.65
N ALA A 310 -18.62 6.81 -20.04
CA ALA A 310 -18.13 7.34 -21.30
C ALA A 310 -17.14 6.34 -21.92
N LYS A 311 -16.83 6.48 -23.22
CA LYS A 311 -15.95 5.54 -23.94
C LYS A 311 -14.49 5.61 -23.46
N SER A 312 -14.06 6.79 -23.06
CA SER A 312 -12.73 7.13 -22.56
C SER A 312 -12.47 6.66 -21.13
N LEU A 313 -13.52 6.38 -20.34
CA LEU A 313 -13.40 6.04 -18.93
C LEU A 313 -12.81 4.64 -18.73
N VAL A 314 -11.75 4.58 -17.93
CA VAL A 314 -11.09 3.34 -17.51
C VAL A 314 -11.54 2.94 -16.12
N PHE A 315 -11.62 3.90 -15.18
CA PHE A 315 -12.00 3.67 -13.79
C PHE A 315 -12.98 4.74 -13.31
N SER A 316 -14.00 4.32 -12.54
CA SER A 316 -14.83 5.19 -11.70
C SER A 316 -14.68 4.75 -10.26
N ILE A 317 -14.06 5.59 -9.44
CA ILE A 317 -13.68 5.29 -8.07
C ILE A 317 -14.46 6.25 -7.16
N LEU A 318 -15.20 5.70 -6.22
CA LEU A 318 -15.88 6.45 -5.18
C LEU A 318 -15.21 6.14 -3.85
N LEU A 319 -14.75 7.18 -3.16
CA LEU A 319 -13.98 7.05 -1.92
C LEU A 319 -14.42 8.11 -0.89
N SER A 320 -14.16 7.80 0.38
CA SER A 320 -14.37 8.71 1.51
C SER A 320 -13.19 8.57 2.47
N GLY A 321 -12.54 9.68 2.83
CA GLY A 321 -11.23 9.64 3.48
C GLY A 321 -10.27 8.68 2.78
N ASN A 322 -9.72 7.71 3.53
CA ASN A 322 -8.85 6.65 3.00
C ASN A 322 -9.58 5.31 2.79
N GLN A 323 -10.91 5.34 2.55
CA GLN A 323 -11.75 4.16 2.37
C GLN A 323 -12.43 4.12 1.00
N LEU A 324 -12.39 2.94 0.38
CA LEU A 324 -13.07 2.67 -0.88
C LEU A 324 -14.56 2.38 -0.64
N VAL A 325 -15.43 3.16 -1.28
CA VAL A 325 -16.89 2.95 -1.26
C VAL A 325 -17.30 2.04 -2.41
N SER A 326 -16.83 2.33 -3.63
CA SER A 326 -17.15 1.56 -4.83
C SER A 326 -16.09 1.77 -5.91
N LEU A 327 -15.85 0.75 -6.74
CA LEU A 327 -15.01 0.83 -7.94
C LEU A 327 -15.72 0.17 -9.12
N VAL A 328 -15.82 0.90 -10.23
CA VAL A 328 -16.20 0.36 -11.54
C VAL A 328 -15.02 0.52 -12.48
N ARG A 329 -14.76 -0.50 -13.29
CA ARG A 329 -13.61 -0.54 -14.20
C ARG A 329 -14.00 -1.01 -15.59
N LYS A 330 -13.19 -0.68 -16.60
CA LYS A 330 -13.29 -1.33 -17.91
C LYS A 330 -12.94 -2.82 -17.76
N LYS A 331 -13.60 -3.68 -18.55
CA LYS A 331 -13.36 -5.13 -18.50
C LYS A 331 -11.87 -5.43 -18.68
N ASP A 332 -11.38 -6.40 -17.91
CA ASP A 332 -9.98 -6.86 -17.90
C ASP A 332 -8.92 -5.81 -17.49
N GLN A 333 -9.33 -4.64 -16.98
CA GLN A 333 -8.42 -3.60 -16.46
C GLN A 333 -8.42 -3.61 -14.94
N PHE A 334 -7.31 -4.02 -14.32
CA PHE A 334 -7.21 -4.19 -12.86
C PHE A 334 -6.28 -3.12 -12.30
N LEU A 335 -6.66 -2.51 -11.18
CA LEU A 335 -5.81 -1.53 -10.52
C LEU A 335 -4.92 -2.21 -9.48
N HIS A 336 -3.77 -1.64 -9.14
CA HIS A 336 -2.96 -2.14 -8.03
C HIS A 336 -3.28 -1.35 -6.75
N PRO A 337 -3.23 -1.94 -5.53
CA PRO A 337 -3.47 -1.20 -4.29
C PRO A 337 -2.54 0.02 -4.12
N ILE A 338 -1.27 -0.10 -4.54
CA ILE A 338 -0.32 1.03 -4.56
C ILE A 338 -0.88 2.23 -5.33
N ASP A 339 -1.40 2.01 -6.55
CA ASP A 339 -1.93 3.12 -7.36
C ASP A 339 -3.14 3.77 -6.68
N LEU A 340 -4.00 2.99 -6.01
CA LEU A 340 -5.09 3.56 -5.20
C LEU A 340 -4.59 4.36 -4.01
N HIS A 341 -3.58 3.89 -3.30
CA HIS A 341 -3.01 4.62 -2.17
C HIS A 341 -2.38 5.95 -2.63
N LEU A 342 -1.71 5.96 -3.79
CA LEU A 342 -1.16 7.19 -4.38
C LEU A 342 -2.27 8.17 -4.78
N LEU A 343 -3.38 7.67 -5.33
CA LEU A 343 -4.55 8.50 -5.65
C LEU A 343 -5.22 9.07 -4.39
N PHE A 344 -5.39 8.25 -3.35
CA PHE A 344 -5.94 8.68 -2.07
C PHE A 344 -5.05 9.76 -1.45
N ASN A 345 -3.73 9.53 -1.47
CA ASN A 345 -2.74 10.49 -1.00
C ASN A 345 -2.76 11.81 -1.78
N LEU A 346 -2.88 11.76 -3.11
CA LEU A 346 -3.01 12.95 -3.96
C LEU A 346 -4.23 13.78 -3.56
N ILE A 347 -5.38 13.12 -3.35
CA ILE A 347 -6.65 13.75 -2.97
C ILE A 347 -6.56 14.32 -1.55
N SER A 348 -6.01 13.60 -0.59
CA SER A 348 -5.91 14.05 0.80
C SER A 348 -4.89 15.17 0.99
N SER A 349 -3.85 15.22 0.15
CA SER A 349 -2.78 16.22 0.23
C SER A 349 -3.15 17.58 -0.39
N SER A 350 -4.29 17.66 -1.09
CA SER A 350 -4.67 18.83 -1.89
C SER A 350 -6.08 19.31 -1.53
N SER A 351 -6.16 20.40 -0.76
CA SER A 351 -7.43 21.03 -0.39
C SER A 351 -8.18 21.65 -1.57
N SER A 352 -7.46 22.04 -2.63
CA SER A 352 -8.02 22.63 -3.86
C SER A 352 -9.06 21.75 -4.54
N PHE A 353 -8.96 20.42 -4.41
CA PHE A 353 -9.93 19.50 -4.99
C PHE A 353 -11.31 19.53 -4.32
N ARG A 354 -11.43 20.14 -3.13
CA ARG A 354 -12.73 20.37 -2.49
C ARG A 354 -13.52 21.51 -3.15
N GLU A 355 -12.83 22.39 -3.89
CA GLU A 355 -13.42 23.56 -4.54
C GLU A 355 -13.77 23.23 -6.00
N GLY A 356 -14.88 22.50 -6.21
CA GLY A 356 -15.44 22.27 -7.55
C GLY A 356 -14.96 20.98 -8.23
N GLU A 357 -14.66 21.08 -9.52
CA GLU A 357 -14.21 19.96 -10.36
C GLU A 357 -12.78 20.21 -10.81
N ALA A 358 -11.89 19.27 -10.52
CA ALA A 358 -10.52 19.30 -11.01
C ALA A 358 -10.34 18.29 -12.15
N TRP A 359 -9.52 18.67 -13.12
CA TRP A 359 -9.16 17.84 -14.26
C TRP A 359 -7.64 17.76 -14.33
N THR A 360 -7.08 16.73 -13.69
CA THR A 360 -5.63 16.64 -13.46
C THR A 360 -5.04 15.46 -14.23
N PRO A 361 -3.91 15.65 -14.92
CA PRO A 361 -3.13 14.51 -15.40
C PRO A 361 -2.59 13.71 -14.20
N ILE A 362 -2.63 12.39 -14.29
CA ILE A 362 -2.13 11.46 -13.27
C ILE A 362 -1.42 10.26 -13.91
N CYS A 363 -0.30 9.85 -13.37
CA CYS A 363 0.34 8.60 -13.73
C CYS A 363 -0.04 7.53 -12.69
N LEU A 364 -0.32 6.31 -13.15
CA LEU A 364 -0.64 5.15 -12.31
C LEU A 364 0.50 4.14 -12.44
N PRO A 365 1.56 4.21 -11.62
CA PRO A 365 2.82 3.53 -11.86
C PRO A 365 2.71 2.00 -12.00
N LYS A 366 1.80 1.35 -11.29
CA LYS A 366 1.63 -0.12 -11.38
C LYS A 366 0.63 -0.54 -12.45
N PHE A 367 -0.21 0.38 -12.95
CA PHE A 367 -1.13 0.13 -14.06
C PHE A 367 -0.47 0.43 -15.42
N ASN A 368 0.08 1.63 -15.57
CA ASN A 368 0.88 2.05 -16.72
C ASN A 368 1.83 3.18 -16.29
N SER A 369 3.11 2.85 -16.09
CA SER A 369 4.13 3.81 -15.67
C SER A 369 4.61 4.73 -16.79
N SER A 370 4.25 4.49 -18.04
CA SER A 370 4.86 5.17 -19.19
C SER A 370 4.12 6.43 -19.66
N GLY A 371 2.93 6.73 -19.12
CA GLY A 371 2.14 7.87 -19.57
C GLY A 371 1.09 8.33 -18.56
N PHE A 372 0.47 9.47 -18.87
CA PHE A 372 -0.59 10.07 -18.06
C PHE A 372 -1.97 9.60 -18.49
N PHE A 373 -2.86 9.50 -17.50
CA PHE A 373 -4.31 9.51 -17.66
C PHE A 373 -4.83 10.87 -17.19
N HIS A 374 -6.09 11.19 -17.48
CA HIS A 374 -6.72 12.38 -16.94
C HIS A 374 -7.79 12.02 -15.91
N ALA A 375 -7.63 12.55 -14.71
CA ALA A 375 -8.53 12.33 -13.59
C ALA A 375 -9.45 13.53 -13.41
N HIS A 376 -10.74 13.26 -13.50
CA HIS A 376 -11.77 14.14 -12.96
C HIS A 376 -11.95 13.86 -11.48
N ILE A 377 -11.66 14.85 -10.64
CA ILE A 377 -11.76 14.78 -9.18
C ILE A 377 -12.83 15.76 -8.73
N SER A 378 -13.83 15.28 -8.02
CA SER A 378 -14.84 16.16 -7.43
C SER A 378 -15.49 15.58 -6.19
N TYR A 379 -15.70 16.44 -5.19
CA TYR A 379 -16.55 16.11 -4.06
C TYR A 379 -18.02 16.29 -4.45
N LEU A 380 -18.85 15.29 -4.14
CA LEU A 380 -20.23 15.30 -4.61
C LEU A 380 -21.08 16.37 -3.90
N GLU A 381 -20.81 16.61 -2.62
CA GLU A 381 -21.51 17.59 -1.79
C GLU A 381 -20.55 18.18 -0.74
N GLN A 382 -20.71 19.46 -0.40
CA GLN A 382 -19.77 20.18 0.48
C GLN A 382 -19.73 19.64 1.91
N GLU A 383 -20.83 19.07 2.40
CA GLU A 383 -20.95 18.51 3.74
C GLU A 383 -20.53 17.03 3.81
N MET A 384 -20.40 16.36 2.67
CA MET A 384 -20.06 14.94 2.62
C MET A 384 -18.59 14.78 2.25
N ASP A 385 -17.85 14.02 3.03
CA ASP A 385 -16.50 13.62 2.67
C ASP A 385 -16.53 12.47 1.64
N LEU A 386 -17.16 12.71 0.49
CA LEU A 386 -17.40 11.73 -0.57
C LEU A 386 -16.86 12.25 -1.89
N CYS A 387 -15.72 11.70 -2.29
CA CYS A 387 -15.00 12.08 -3.50
C CYS A 387 -15.26 11.08 -4.62
N LEU A 388 -15.65 11.60 -5.79
CA LEU A 388 -15.72 10.87 -7.04
C LEU A 388 -14.48 11.15 -7.87
N LEU A 389 -13.79 10.08 -8.26
CA LEU A 389 -12.64 10.08 -9.14
C LEU A 389 -12.99 9.30 -10.42
N LEU A 390 -12.99 9.97 -11.57
CA LEU A 390 -13.21 9.35 -12.87
C LEU A 390 -11.92 9.45 -13.69
N VAL A 391 -11.35 8.31 -14.09
CA VAL A 391 -10.08 8.23 -14.82
C VAL A 391 -10.34 7.96 -16.29
N SER A 392 -9.88 8.88 -17.13
CA SER A 392 -10.04 8.89 -18.59
C SER A 392 -8.70 8.65 -19.29
N THR A 393 -8.73 7.96 -20.44
CA THR A 393 -7.59 7.91 -21.38
C THR A 393 -7.49 9.13 -22.29
N ASP A 394 -8.54 9.94 -22.37
CA ASP A 394 -8.62 11.11 -23.26
C ASP A 394 -8.52 12.40 -22.43
N ARG A 395 -7.56 13.26 -22.80
CA ARG A 395 -7.30 14.56 -22.16
C ARG A 395 -8.40 15.58 -22.41
N GLU A 396 -9.02 15.56 -23.58
CA GLU A 396 -9.96 16.60 -24.00
C GLU A 396 -11.41 16.28 -23.57
N ASP A 397 -11.61 15.14 -22.91
CA ASP A 397 -12.94 14.60 -22.60
C ASP A 397 -13.56 15.13 -21.29
N PHE A 398 -13.04 16.26 -20.77
CA PHE A 398 -13.49 16.87 -19.52
C PHE A 398 -15.02 17.02 -19.44
N PHE A 399 -15.65 17.57 -20.48
CA PHE A 399 -17.10 17.83 -20.48
C PHE A 399 -17.93 16.54 -20.45
N THR A 400 -17.50 15.50 -21.16
CA THR A 400 -18.18 14.20 -21.16
C THR A 400 -18.05 13.52 -19.80
N VAL A 401 -16.88 13.62 -19.16
CA VAL A 401 -16.64 13.04 -17.84
C VAL A 401 -17.38 13.82 -16.74
N SER A 402 -17.43 15.15 -16.83
CA SER A 402 -18.27 16.00 -15.97
C SER A 402 -19.77 15.65 -16.13
N ASP A 403 -20.21 15.38 -17.35
CA ASP A 403 -21.57 14.87 -17.61
C ASP A 403 -21.82 13.50 -16.95
N CYS A 404 -20.82 12.61 -16.93
CA CYS A 404 -20.90 11.34 -16.21
C CYS A 404 -21.12 11.56 -14.71
N LYS A 405 -20.36 12.46 -14.06
CA LYS A 405 -20.58 12.84 -12.66
C LYS A 405 -22.02 13.31 -12.45
N ARG A 406 -22.53 14.23 -13.27
CA ARG A 406 -23.89 14.76 -13.15
C ARG A 406 -24.94 13.65 -13.25
N ARG A 407 -24.82 12.78 -14.26
CA ARG A 407 -25.69 11.60 -14.43
C ARG A 407 -25.63 10.66 -13.24
N PHE A 408 -24.44 10.45 -12.66
CA PHE A 408 -24.28 9.65 -11.46
C PHE A 408 -25.00 10.26 -10.25
N GLN A 409 -24.81 11.56 -9.98
CA GLN A 409 -25.48 12.26 -8.88
C GLN A 409 -27.02 12.24 -9.02
N GLU A 410 -27.53 12.48 -10.22
CA GLU A 410 -28.98 12.39 -10.49
C GLU A 410 -29.52 10.98 -10.22
N ARG A 411 -28.78 9.93 -10.63
CA ARG A 411 -29.17 8.54 -10.38
C ARG A 411 -29.15 8.18 -8.90
N LEU A 412 -28.12 8.63 -8.17
CA LEU A 412 -27.98 8.39 -6.74
C LEU A 412 -29.18 8.98 -5.97
N ARG A 413 -29.61 10.20 -6.34
CA ARG A 413 -30.80 10.86 -5.79
C ARG A 413 -32.08 10.11 -6.17
N ARG A 414 -32.27 9.75 -7.44
CA ARG A 414 -33.48 9.02 -7.91
C ARG A 414 -33.65 7.66 -7.25
N ARG A 415 -32.55 6.95 -6.95
CA ARG A 415 -32.58 5.65 -6.27
C ARG A 415 -32.80 5.77 -4.75
N GLY A 416 -32.79 6.97 -4.19
CA GLY A 416 -33.04 7.20 -2.75
C GLY A 416 -31.94 6.69 -1.81
N VAL A 417 -30.76 6.32 -2.34
CA VAL A 417 -29.66 5.75 -1.54
C VAL A 417 -28.76 6.82 -0.90
N HIS A 418 -28.99 8.08 -1.25
CA HIS A 418 -28.21 9.22 -0.77
C HIS A 418 -28.22 9.34 0.77
N HIS A 419 -29.38 9.21 1.43
CA HIS A 419 -29.48 9.29 2.89
C HIS A 419 -28.73 8.14 3.58
N ALA A 420 -28.90 6.90 3.10
CA ALA A 420 -28.22 5.73 3.66
C ALA A 420 -26.70 5.84 3.51
N LEU A 421 -26.22 6.43 2.40
CA LEU A 421 -24.81 6.72 2.21
C LEU A 421 -24.34 7.79 3.20
N GLN A 422 -25.09 8.88 3.38
CA GLN A 422 -24.74 9.92 4.35
C GLN A 422 -24.66 9.39 5.79
N GLU A 423 -25.57 8.50 6.18
CA GLU A 423 -25.52 7.83 7.48
C GLU A 423 -24.27 6.96 7.63
N ALA A 424 -23.94 6.15 6.62
CA ALA A 424 -22.72 5.34 6.62
C ALA A 424 -21.44 6.18 6.72
N LEU A 425 -21.41 7.37 6.10
CA LEU A 425 -20.28 8.30 6.20
C LEU A 425 -20.14 8.95 7.58
N ARG A 426 -21.22 9.07 8.36
CA ARG A 426 -21.16 9.56 9.75
C ARG A 426 -20.61 8.52 10.72
N THR A 427 -20.76 7.23 10.38
CA THR A 427 -20.20 6.10 11.15
C THR A 427 -19.39 5.18 10.24
N PRO A 428 -18.20 5.63 9.78
CA PRO A 428 -17.43 4.93 8.74
C PRO A 428 -16.71 3.66 9.24
N PHE A 429 -16.81 3.36 10.54
CA PHE A 429 -16.20 2.22 11.18
C PHE A 429 -17.22 1.44 12.03
N TYR A 430 -16.90 0.18 12.30
CA TYR A 430 -17.62 -0.64 13.27
C TYR A 430 -16.76 -0.86 14.51
N SER A 431 -17.41 -1.01 15.66
CA SER A 431 -16.77 -1.26 16.94
C SER A 431 -16.43 -2.73 17.13
N VAL A 432 -15.40 -3.02 17.93
CA VAL A 432 -15.07 -4.39 18.37
C VAL A 432 -16.22 -4.99 19.18
N ALA A 433 -16.98 -4.16 19.91
CA ALA A 433 -18.16 -4.61 20.66
C ALA A 433 -19.23 -5.23 19.75
N GLN A 434 -19.38 -4.76 18.50
CA GLN A 434 -20.33 -5.31 17.53
C GLN A 434 -19.96 -6.74 17.07
N VAL A 435 -18.69 -7.14 17.23
CA VAL A 435 -18.22 -8.49 16.92
C VAL A 435 -18.70 -9.50 17.98
N GLY A 436 -18.92 -9.05 19.22
CA GLY A 436 -19.44 -9.88 20.30
C GLY A 436 -18.46 -10.92 20.84
N ILE A 437 -17.16 -10.67 20.73
CA ILE A 437 -16.10 -11.57 21.20
C ILE A 437 -15.46 -10.99 22.46
N PRO A 438 -15.57 -11.66 23.62
CA PRO A 438 -14.88 -11.24 24.84
C PRO A 438 -13.37 -11.19 24.66
N ASP A 439 -12.71 -10.28 25.36
CA ASP A 439 -11.25 -10.09 25.37
C ASP A 439 -10.61 -9.68 24.03
N LEU A 440 -11.37 -9.60 22.93
CA LEU A 440 -10.91 -9.05 21.67
C LEU A 440 -10.71 -7.54 21.83
N ARG A 441 -9.51 -7.05 21.47
CA ARG A 441 -9.21 -5.60 21.52
C ARG A 441 -9.16 -4.96 20.15
N HIS A 442 -8.63 -5.66 19.15
CA HIS A 442 -8.57 -5.21 17.76
C HIS A 442 -8.21 -6.37 16.83
N PHE A 443 -8.50 -6.26 15.55
CA PHE A 443 -8.02 -7.19 14.53
C PHE A 443 -7.86 -6.51 13.16
N ILE A 444 -7.09 -7.12 12.28
CA ILE A 444 -7.00 -6.76 10.86
C ILE A 444 -7.24 -8.05 10.07
N TYR A 445 -8.22 -8.04 9.17
CA TYR A 445 -8.46 -9.13 8.24
C TYR A 445 -8.28 -8.63 6.80
N LYS A 446 -7.37 -9.25 6.06
CA LYS A 446 -7.10 -9.00 4.64
C LYS A 446 -7.58 -10.18 3.81
N SER A 447 -8.44 -9.92 2.84
CA SER A 447 -8.74 -10.87 1.77
C SER A 447 -7.70 -10.70 0.65
N LYS A 448 -6.89 -11.75 0.42
CA LYS A 448 -5.87 -11.73 -0.63
C LYS A 448 -6.49 -11.78 -2.02
N SER A 449 -7.63 -12.46 -2.17
CA SER A 449 -8.35 -12.57 -3.44
C SER A 449 -8.92 -11.24 -3.91
N SER A 450 -9.47 -10.45 -3.00
CA SER A 450 -10.09 -9.18 -3.34
C SER A 450 -9.16 -7.99 -3.22
N GLY A 451 -7.97 -8.12 -2.61
CA GLY A 451 -7.05 -6.99 -2.36
C GLY A 451 -7.60 -5.97 -1.36
N LEU A 452 -8.63 -6.35 -0.59
CA LEU A 452 -9.29 -5.52 0.39
C LEU A 452 -9.00 -6.01 1.80
N PHE A 453 -9.05 -5.09 2.76
CA PHE A 453 -9.01 -5.44 4.18
C PHE A 453 -10.07 -4.70 4.99
N THR A 454 -10.31 -5.20 6.19
CA THR A 454 -11.20 -4.62 7.18
C THR A 454 -10.57 -4.66 8.56
N SER A 455 -10.87 -3.64 9.36
CA SER A 455 -10.51 -3.54 10.76
C SER A 455 -11.59 -2.71 11.48
N PRO A 456 -11.85 -2.97 12.77
CA PRO A 456 -12.72 -2.12 13.57
C PRO A 456 -12.07 -0.75 13.81
N GLU A 457 -12.84 0.17 14.38
CA GLU A 457 -12.31 1.42 14.91
C GLU A 457 -11.29 1.13 16.03
N ILE A 458 -10.30 2.02 16.17
CA ILE A 458 -9.34 1.94 17.26
C ILE A 458 -9.99 2.46 18.54
N GLU A 459 -10.22 1.56 19.48
CA GLU A 459 -10.86 1.85 20.78
C GLU A 459 -9.87 1.72 21.94
N ALA A 460 -10.33 2.02 23.17
CA ALA A 460 -9.54 1.82 24.38
C ALA A 460 -8.99 0.37 24.47
N PRO A 461 -7.70 0.17 24.82
CA PRO A 461 -6.78 1.16 25.41
C PRO A 461 -5.97 2.01 24.40
N TYR A 462 -6.22 1.91 23.10
CA TYR A 462 -5.39 2.51 22.04
C TYR A 462 -5.83 3.91 21.62
N VAL A 463 -6.22 4.75 22.58
CA VAL A 463 -6.76 6.10 22.28
C VAL A 463 -5.65 7.11 22.01
N GLN A 464 -4.55 7.02 22.77
CA GLN A 464 -3.39 7.91 22.65
C GLN A 464 -2.56 7.55 21.43
N GLU A 465 -1.88 8.54 20.84
CA GLU A 465 -1.12 8.34 19.60
C GLU A 465 0.00 7.31 19.77
N GLU A 466 0.71 7.35 20.90
CA GLU A 466 1.76 6.38 21.22
C GLU A 466 1.22 4.95 21.33
N GLU A 467 -0.02 4.80 21.79
CA GLU A 467 -0.68 3.50 21.90
C GLU A 467 -1.20 2.99 20.55
N LYS A 468 -1.61 3.88 19.63
CA LYS A 468 -1.91 3.54 18.23
C LYS A 468 -0.66 3.10 17.47
N GLU A 469 0.42 3.87 17.57
CA GLU A 469 1.73 3.51 17.00
C GLU A 469 2.19 2.16 17.54
N ARG A 470 2.01 1.93 18.85
CA ARG A 470 2.35 0.66 19.48
C ARG A 470 1.51 -0.48 18.92
N LEU A 471 0.20 -0.30 18.75
CA LEU A 471 -0.69 -1.30 18.16
C LEU A 471 -0.24 -1.67 16.73
N LEU A 472 0.03 -0.67 15.89
CA LEU A 472 0.56 -0.92 14.55
C LEU A 472 1.92 -1.63 14.60
N GLY A 473 2.79 -1.26 15.54
CA GLY A 473 4.07 -1.93 15.78
C GLY A 473 3.94 -3.39 16.20
N LEU A 474 2.85 -3.78 16.86
CA LEU A 474 2.55 -5.19 17.16
C LEU A 474 2.11 -5.94 15.88
N TYR A 475 1.33 -5.30 15.01
CA TYR A 475 0.98 -5.87 13.71
C TYR A 475 2.19 -6.02 12.79
N GLN A 476 3.08 -5.03 12.73
CA GLN A 476 4.36 -5.11 12.01
C GLN A 476 5.22 -6.27 12.54
N TYR A 477 5.26 -6.48 13.86
CA TYR A 477 5.96 -7.63 14.44
C TYR A 477 5.37 -8.97 13.97
N LEU A 478 4.05 -9.12 13.97
CA LEU A 478 3.42 -10.35 13.48
C LEU A 478 3.62 -10.54 11.97
N HIS A 479 3.44 -9.47 11.20
CA HIS A 479 3.56 -9.46 9.75
C HIS A 479 4.98 -9.86 9.31
N SER A 480 6.02 -9.23 9.88
CA SER A 480 7.41 -9.58 9.62
C SER A 480 7.76 -11.04 9.96
N ARG A 481 7.13 -11.63 10.98
CA ARG A 481 7.31 -13.06 11.32
C ARG A 481 6.56 -13.98 10.37
N ALA A 482 5.38 -13.58 9.92
CA ALA A 482 4.57 -14.37 9.00
C ALA A 482 5.16 -14.41 7.59
N HIS A 483 5.71 -13.29 7.12
CA HIS A 483 6.24 -13.10 5.76
C HIS A 483 7.77 -13.16 5.65
N ASN A 484 8.46 -13.58 6.72
CA ASN A 484 9.89 -13.81 6.66
C ASN A 484 10.23 -14.86 5.58
N SER A 485 10.97 -14.47 4.55
CA SER A 485 11.27 -15.34 3.40
C SER A 485 12.07 -16.58 3.77
N SER A 486 12.91 -16.52 4.81
CA SER A 486 13.71 -17.66 5.27
C SER A 486 12.90 -18.66 6.09
N ARG A 487 11.90 -18.19 6.85
CA ARG A 487 11.09 -19.03 7.72
C ARG A 487 9.69 -18.44 7.94
N PRO A 488 8.77 -18.59 6.97
CA PRO A 488 7.43 -18.01 7.08
C PRO A 488 6.61 -18.78 8.12
N LEU A 489 6.03 -18.06 9.08
CA LEU A 489 5.16 -18.63 10.11
C LEU A 489 3.69 -18.38 9.79
N LYS A 490 2.97 -19.43 9.38
CA LYS A 490 1.54 -19.32 9.02
C LYS A 490 0.60 -19.14 10.22
N ASN A 491 1.00 -19.64 11.39
CA ASN A 491 0.23 -19.55 12.62
C ASN A 491 1.14 -19.10 13.75
N ILE A 492 0.82 -17.98 14.38
CA ILE A 492 1.58 -17.40 15.49
C ILE A 492 0.62 -17.16 16.63
N TYR A 493 1.00 -17.58 17.84
CA TYR A 493 0.39 -17.12 19.07
C TYR A 493 1.50 -16.63 19.99
N PHE A 494 1.44 -15.38 20.39
CA PHE A 494 2.45 -14.73 21.22
C PHE A 494 1.79 -14.17 22.47
N THR A 495 2.25 -14.60 23.64
CA THR A 495 1.79 -14.09 24.93
C THR A 495 2.69 -12.93 25.34
N GLY A 496 2.13 -11.73 25.41
CA GLY A 496 2.83 -10.53 25.85
C GLY A 496 2.35 -10.06 27.23
N PRO A 497 3.06 -9.08 27.83
CA PRO A 497 2.69 -8.53 29.14
C PRO A 497 1.42 -7.67 29.08
N ARG A 498 1.18 -6.99 27.95
CA ARG A 498 0.03 -6.07 27.76
C ARG A 498 -1.03 -6.62 26.82
N GLU A 499 -0.67 -7.52 25.91
CA GLU A 499 -1.54 -8.10 24.89
C GLU A 499 -1.13 -9.55 24.59
N ASN A 500 -2.12 -10.36 24.24
CA ASN A 500 -1.88 -11.61 23.55
C ASN A 500 -2.14 -11.40 22.06
N LEU A 501 -1.21 -11.85 21.22
CA LEU A 501 -1.25 -11.66 19.78
C LEU A 501 -1.48 -12.98 19.08
N LEU A 502 -2.25 -12.94 17.99
CA LEU A 502 -2.44 -14.07 17.10
C LEU A 502 -2.28 -13.63 15.65
N ALA A 503 -1.56 -14.41 14.85
CA ALA A 503 -1.54 -14.27 13.40
C ALA A 503 -1.92 -15.60 12.75
N TRP A 504 -2.76 -15.52 11.73
CA TRP A 504 -3.14 -16.65 10.89
C TRP A 504 -3.10 -16.23 9.42
N VAL A 505 -2.14 -16.78 8.68
CA VAL A 505 -1.89 -16.46 7.26
C VAL A 505 -2.11 -17.71 6.43
N THR A 506 -3.02 -17.60 5.46
CA THR A 506 -3.32 -18.65 4.46
C THR A 506 -3.02 -18.14 3.05
N ASN A 507 -3.33 -18.93 2.03
CA ASN A 507 -3.23 -18.47 0.64
C ASN A 507 -4.36 -17.49 0.27
N ALA A 508 -5.47 -17.50 1.00
CA ALA A 508 -6.64 -16.70 0.68
C ALA A 508 -6.80 -15.46 1.55
N PHE A 509 -6.34 -15.50 2.81
CA PHE A 509 -6.47 -14.37 3.73
C PHE A 509 -5.28 -14.23 4.67
N GLU A 510 -5.21 -13.08 5.32
CA GLU A 510 -4.35 -12.81 6.47
C GLU A 510 -5.20 -12.26 7.60
N LEU A 511 -5.03 -12.80 8.79
CA LEU A 511 -5.71 -12.36 9.99
C LEU A 511 -4.68 -12.08 11.08
N TYR A 512 -4.71 -10.86 11.62
CA TYR A 512 -3.90 -10.44 12.76
C TYR A 512 -4.82 -9.97 13.87
N VAL A 513 -4.63 -10.47 15.09
CA VAL A 513 -5.56 -10.24 16.20
C VAL A 513 -4.81 -9.85 17.46
N CYS A 514 -5.37 -8.88 18.16
CA CYS A 514 -4.93 -8.40 19.44
C CYS A 514 -5.98 -8.69 20.51
N TYR A 515 -5.58 -9.40 21.56
CA TYR A 515 -6.40 -9.78 22.70
C TYR A 515 -5.90 -9.15 24.01
N SER A 516 -6.79 -9.11 24.99
CA SER A 516 -6.46 -8.89 26.40
C SER A 516 -5.38 -9.88 26.88
N PRO A 517 -4.44 -9.45 27.74
CA PRO A 517 -3.36 -10.33 28.24
C PRO A 517 -3.91 -11.43 29.15
N LEU A 518 -5.13 -11.27 29.68
CA LEU A 518 -5.81 -12.25 30.53
C LEU A 518 -6.38 -13.44 29.74
N GLY A 519 -6.44 -13.35 28.42
CA GLY A 519 -6.96 -14.41 27.56
C GLY A 519 -6.08 -15.66 27.54
N THR A 520 -6.68 -16.84 27.48
CA THR A 520 -5.95 -18.10 27.29
C THR A 520 -5.76 -18.42 25.81
N LYS A 521 -4.75 -19.21 25.46
CA LYS A 521 -4.54 -19.69 24.08
C LYS A 521 -5.77 -20.42 23.53
N ALA A 522 -6.40 -21.26 24.34
CA ALA A 522 -7.63 -21.97 23.94
C ALA A 522 -8.80 -20.99 23.70
N GLY A 523 -8.95 -19.98 24.58
CA GLY A 523 -9.93 -18.92 24.42
C GLY A 523 -9.70 -18.11 23.13
N ALA A 524 -8.45 -17.74 22.84
CA ALA A 524 -8.08 -17.04 21.62
C ALA A 524 -8.40 -17.84 20.35
N ILE A 525 -8.14 -19.15 20.32
CA ILE A 525 -8.48 -20.00 19.16
C ILE A 525 -10.00 -20.06 18.95
N ASN A 526 -10.78 -20.20 20.03
CA ASN A 526 -12.24 -20.17 19.94
C ASN A 526 -12.76 -18.80 19.47
N ALA A 527 -12.14 -17.71 19.95
CA ALA A 527 -12.43 -16.36 19.53
C ALA A 527 -12.17 -16.15 18.03
N VAL A 528 -11.03 -16.62 17.49
CA VAL A 528 -10.75 -16.56 16.04
C VAL A 528 -11.83 -17.28 15.23
N ASN A 529 -12.28 -18.46 15.65
CA ASN A 529 -13.33 -19.19 14.93
C ASN A 529 -14.66 -18.42 14.93
N LYS A 530 -15.00 -17.74 16.03
CA LYS A 530 -16.17 -16.85 16.10
C LYS A 530 -16.00 -15.62 15.21
N LEU A 531 -14.80 -15.05 15.20
CA LEU A 531 -14.46 -13.89 14.38
C LEU A 531 -14.61 -14.21 12.89
N MET A 532 -14.07 -15.33 12.44
CA MET A 532 -14.20 -15.77 11.05
C MET A 532 -15.67 -15.98 10.64
N LYS A 533 -16.50 -16.53 11.53
CA LYS A 533 -17.95 -16.66 11.29
C LYS A 533 -18.64 -15.29 11.21
N TRP A 534 -18.25 -14.34 12.06
CA TRP A 534 -18.79 -12.98 12.03
C TRP A 534 -18.39 -12.26 10.74
N ILE A 535 -17.11 -12.29 10.35
CA ILE A 535 -16.63 -11.67 9.11
C ILE A 535 -17.37 -12.27 7.91
N ARG A 536 -17.59 -13.60 7.90
CA ARG A 536 -18.39 -14.25 6.85
C ARG A 536 -19.83 -13.75 6.81
N LYS A 537 -20.47 -13.61 7.97
CA LYS A 537 -21.85 -13.10 8.05
C LYS A 537 -21.96 -11.66 7.54
N GLU A 538 -20.92 -10.85 7.77
CA GLU A 538 -20.88 -9.44 7.42
C GLU A 538 -20.15 -9.17 6.09
N GLU A 539 -19.84 -10.20 5.30
CA GLU A 539 -18.91 -10.05 4.16
C GLU A 539 -19.41 -9.08 3.09
N ASP A 540 -20.71 -9.12 2.76
CA ASP A 540 -21.33 -8.18 1.81
C ASP A 540 -21.29 -6.72 2.32
N ARG A 541 -21.24 -6.55 3.64
CA ARG A 541 -21.12 -5.24 4.28
C ARG A 541 -19.69 -4.74 4.22
N LEU A 542 -18.73 -5.62 4.51
CA LEU A 542 -17.32 -5.29 4.74
C LEU A 542 -16.45 -5.25 3.48
N PHE A 543 -16.87 -5.92 2.39
CA PHE A 543 -16.07 -6.04 1.17
C PHE A 543 -16.89 -5.71 -0.08
N ILE A 544 -16.18 -5.44 -1.18
CA ILE A 544 -16.76 -5.37 -2.52
C ILE A 544 -16.53 -6.75 -3.18
N LEU A 545 -17.55 -7.60 -3.16
CA LEU A 545 -17.44 -8.98 -3.64
C LEU A 545 -17.62 -9.09 -5.16
N THR A 546 -18.47 -8.26 -5.75
CA THR A 546 -18.78 -8.28 -7.18
C THR A 546 -18.46 -6.92 -7.79
N PRO A 547 -17.20 -6.68 -8.20
CA PRO A 547 -16.85 -5.43 -8.87
C PRO A 547 -17.58 -5.32 -10.20
N GLN A 548 -18.29 -4.20 -10.41
CA GLN A 548 -18.96 -3.95 -11.67
C GLN A 548 -17.95 -3.56 -12.75
N THR A 549 -18.19 -4.00 -13.99
CA THR A 549 -17.45 -3.56 -15.17
C THR A 549 -18.37 -2.81 -16.13
N TYR A 550 -17.83 -1.87 -16.91
CA TYR A 550 -18.62 -1.12 -17.91
C TYR A 550 -19.23 -1.96 -19.03
#